data_AF-A0A7J4NY23-F1
#
_entry.id   AF-A0A7J4NY23-F1
#
_cell.length_a   1.000
_cell.length_b   1.000
_cell.length_c   1.000
_cell.angle_alpha   90.00
_cell.angle_beta   90.00
_cell.angle_gamma   90.00
#
_symmetry.space_group_name_H-M   'P 1'
#
loop_
_entity.id
_entity.type
_entity.pdbx_description
1 polymer ?
#
loop_
_entity_poly.entity_id
_entity_poly.type
_entity_poly.pdbx_seq_one_letter_code
_entity_poly.pdbx_strand_id
1 'polypeptide(L)' 'TDELYSQARKHLATLEFKGWTVGSMILLNEFLDALETIADWCENTADIVRAISVRSH' A
#
# COMPACT_ATOMS: atom_id res chain seq x y z
N THR A 1 -4.65 -6.27 -0.86
CA THR A 1 -3.72 -5.20 -0.44
C THR A 1 -4.40 -3.86 -0.68
N ASP A 2 -4.96 -3.68 -1.87
CA ASP A 2 -5.71 -2.52 -2.37
C ASP A 2 -6.76 -1.97 -1.40
N GLU A 3 -7.57 -2.83 -0.79
CA GLU A 3 -8.65 -2.37 0.09
C GLU A 3 -8.12 -1.66 1.35
N LEU A 4 -7.00 -2.15 1.91
CA LEU A 4 -6.38 -1.53 3.09
C LEU A 4 -5.71 -0.20 2.71
N TYR A 5 -5.06 -0.14 1.55
CA TYR A 5 -4.49 1.10 1.03
C TYR A 5 -5.57 2.15 0.73
N SER A 6 -6.68 1.75 0.11
CA SER A 6 -7.86 2.60 -0.13
C SER A 6 -8.44 3.16 1.18
N GLN A 7 -8.58 2.34 2.21
CA GLN A 7 -9.02 2.78 3.53
C GLN A 7 -8.02 3.75 4.18
N ALA A 8 -6.72 3.45 4.13
CA ALA A 8 -5.68 4.32 4.67
C ALA A 8 -5.68 5.71 4.00
N ARG A 9 -5.83 5.77 2.68
CA ARG A 9 -5.95 7.02 1.91
C ARG A 9 -7.20 7.81 2.28
N LYS A 10 -8.35 7.15 2.49
CA LYS A 10 -9.59 7.79 2.96
C LYS A 10 -9.41 8.40 4.35
N HIS A 11 -8.75 7.68 5.27
CA HIS A 11 -8.43 8.22 6.59
C HIS A 11 -7.49 9.41 6.50
N LEU A 12 -6.42 9.32 5.69
CA LEU A 12 -5.50 10.43 5.46
C LEU A 12 -6.19 11.67 4.90
N ALA A 13 -7.22 11.52 4.06
CA ALA A 13 -7.97 12.64 3.50
C ALA A 13 -8.97 13.29 4.48
N THR A 14 -9.36 12.60 5.54
CA THR A 14 -10.46 13.02 6.44
C THR A 14 -10.02 13.32 7.87
N LEU A 15 -8.78 12.97 8.24
CA LEU A 15 -8.22 13.24 9.55
C LEU A 15 -7.88 14.73 9.73
N GLU A 16 -8.20 15.28 10.90
CA GLU A 16 -7.69 16.59 11.32
C GLU A 16 -6.28 16.45 11.89
N PHE A 17 -5.26 16.88 11.14
CA PHE A 17 -3.87 16.82 11.59
C PHE A 17 -3.44 18.08 12.34
N LYS A 18 -4.00 18.31 13.54
CA LYS A 18 -3.57 19.43 14.40
C LYS A 18 -2.10 19.27 14.79
N GLY A 19 -1.30 20.30 14.48
CA GLY A 19 0.13 20.34 14.81
C GLY A 19 1.05 19.67 13.78
N TRP A 20 0.51 19.12 12.69
CA TRP A 20 1.33 18.61 11.58
C TRP A 20 1.61 19.71 10.56
N THR A 21 2.78 19.63 9.94
CA THR A 21 3.10 20.48 8.79
C THR A 21 2.57 19.86 7.51
N VAL A 22 2.35 20.69 6.48
CA VAL A 22 2.00 20.22 5.13
C VAL A 22 3.03 19.22 4.61
N GLY A 23 4.33 19.49 4.85
CA GLY A 23 5.40 18.56 4.45
C GLY A 23 5.28 17.19 5.09
N SER A 24 4.92 17.13 6.38
CA SER A 24 4.69 15.87 7.10
C SER A 24 3.52 15.08 6.50
N MET A 25 2.47 15.76 6.04
CA MET A 25 1.33 15.10 5.38
C MET A 25 1.69 14.54 3.99
N ILE A 26 2.51 15.28 3.23
CA ILE A 26 3.02 14.80 1.93
C ILE A 26 3.86 13.55 2.12
N LEU A 27 4.80 13.57 3.06
CA LEU A 27 5.66 12.42 3.35
C LEU A 27 4.86 11.21 3.83
N LEU A 28 3.81 11.42 4.63
CA LEU A 28 2.93 10.34 5.04
C LEU A 28 2.17 9.74 3.84
N ASN A 29 1.70 10.56 2.91
CA ASN A 29 1.09 10.05 1.67
C ASN A 29 2.09 9.22 0.85
N GLU A 30 3.29 9.76 0.60
CA GLU A 30 4.36 9.06 -0.14
C GLU A 30 4.77 7.75 0.54
N PHE A 31 4.78 7.72 1.89
CA PHE A 31 5.03 6.50 2.65
C PHE A 31 3.94 5.45 2.44
N LEU A 32 2.66 5.83 2.44
CA LEU A 32 1.56 4.91 2.14
C LEU A 32 1.65 4.36 0.72
N ASP A 33 2.01 5.21 -0.26
CA ASP A 33 2.17 4.81 -1.66
C ASP A 33 3.35 3.81 -1.81
N ALA A 34 4.43 4.02 -1.08
CA ALA A 34 5.58 3.09 -1.05
C ALA A 34 5.21 1.75 -0.40
N LEU A 35 4.41 1.75 0.68
CA LEU A 35 3.95 0.52 1.31
C LEU A 35 3.07 -0.32 0.37
N GLU A 36 2.14 0.31 -0.34
CA GLU A 36 1.30 -0.38 -1.31
C GLU A 36 2.13 -0.98 -2.44
N THR A 37 3.09 -0.23 -2.96
CA THR A 37 4.01 -0.73 -3.97
C THR A 37 4.71 -2.01 -3.50
N ILE A 38 5.20 -2.05 -2.25
CA ILE A 38 5.84 -3.26 -1.71
C ILE A 38 4.83 -4.41 -1.57
N ALA A 39 3.61 -4.12 -1.14
CA ALA A 39 2.56 -5.12 -0.98
C ALA A 39 2.19 -5.78 -2.32
N ASP A 40 2.08 -4.99 -3.39
CA ASP A 40 1.83 -5.48 -4.75
C ASP A 40 2.99 -6.36 -5.26
N TRP A 41 4.24 -6.02 -4.93
CA TRP A 41 5.38 -6.86 -5.28
C TRP A 41 5.33 -8.22 -4.57
N CYS A 42 4.89 -8.24 -3.31
CA CYS A 42 4.67 -9.49 -2.59
C CYS A 42 3.55 -10.32 -3.22
N GLU A 43 2.43 -9.70 -3.59
CA GLU A 43 1.32 -10.38 -4.29
C GLU A 43 1.78 -10.97 -5.62
N ASN A 44 2.44 -10.18 -6.47
CA ASN A 44 2.99 -10.62 -7.75
C ASN A 44 3.96 -11.80 -7.60
N THR A 45 4.82 -11.76 -6.57
CA THR A 45 5.75 -12.86 -6.30
C THR A 45 5.01 -14.14 -5.91
N ALA A 46 4.00 -14.04 -5.03
CA ALA A 46 3.17 -15.16 -4.64
C ALA A 46 2.40 -15.76 -5.83
N ASP A 47 1.93 -14.92 -6.74
CA ASP A 47 1.24 -15.32 -7.96
C ASP A 47 2.15 -16.09 -8.92
N ILE A 48 3.40 -15.64 -9.09
CA ILE A 48 4.41 -16.37 -9.87
C ILE A 48 4.68 -17.75 -9.25
N VAL A 49 4.87 -17.82 -7.93
CA VAL A 49 5.08 -19.10 -7.22
C VAL A 49 3.88 -20.03 -7.43
N ARG A 50 2.65 -19.51 -7.31
CA ARG A 50 1.42 -20.27 -7.57
C ARG A 50 1.37 -20.80 -9.00
N ALA A 51 1.70 -19.96 -9.99
CA ALA A 51 1.71 -20.35 -11.39
C ALA A 51 2.73 -21.46 -11.68
N ILE A 52 3.92 -21.41 -11.07
CA ILE A 52 4.94 -22.47 -11.18
C ILE A 52 4.43 -23.77 -10.54
N SER A 53 3.85 -23.68 -9.33
CA SER A 53 3.35 -24.84 -8.60
C SER A 53 2.24 -25.56 -9.36
N VAL A 54 1.30 -24.83 -9.96
CA VAL A 54 0.20 -25.42 -10.75
C VAL A 54 0.72 -26.03 -12.06
N ARG A 55 1.76 -25.45 -12.69
CA ARG A 55 2.36 -26.00 -13.91
C ARG A 55 3.23 -27.24 -13.69
N SER A 56 3.63 -27.51 -12.44
CA SER A 56 4.48 -28.64 -12.07
C SER A 56 3.67 -29.90 -11.66
N HIS A 57 2.34 -29.83 -11.77
CA HIS A 57 1.38 -30.92 -11.60
C HIS A 57 0.59 -31.12 -12.90
#